data_AF-A0A2A6LMS8-F1
#
_entry.id   AF-A0A2A6LMS8-F1
#
_cell.length_a   1.000
_cell.length_b   1.000
_cell.length_c   1.000
_cell.angle_alpha   90.00
_cell.angle_beta   90.00
_cell.angle_gamma   90.00
#
_symmetry.space_group_name_H-M   'P 1'
#
loop_
_entity.id
_entity.type
_entity.pdbx_description
1 polymer ?
#
loop_
_entity_poly.entity_id
_entity_poly.type
_entity_poly.pdbx_seq_one_letter_code
_entity_poly.pdbx_strand_id
1 'polypeptide(L)' 'MRLFSCDFCNQVVHFDNRQCVSCGHRLGFDPELMAMYALESAGGTQWQLAGKPFET' A
#
# COMPACT_ATOMS: atom_id res chain seq x y z
N MET A 1 -15.37 -2.05 12.25
CA MET A 1 -14.70 -1.56 11.04
C MET A 1 -13.26 -1.25 11.41
N ARG A 2 -12.27 -1.81 10.72
CA ARG A 2 -10.85 -1.55 11.00
C ARG A 2 -10.30 -0.65 9.89
N LEU A 3 -9.61 0.40 10.30
CA LEU A 3 -8.92 1.31 9.40
C LEU A 3 -7.52 0.74 9.16
N PHE A 4 -7.09 0.77 7.90
CA PHE A 4 -5.71 0.47 7.52
C PHE A 4 -5.02 1.78 7.14
N SER A 5 -3.70 1.77 7.15
CA SER A 5 -2.91 2.91 6.68
C SER A 5 -2.01 2.43 5.56
N CYS A 6 -1.89 3.23 4.51
CA CYS A 6 -0.95 2.98 3.43
C CYS A 6 0.48 3.09 3.98
N ASP A 7 1.27 2.03 3.86
CA ASP A 7 2.67 2.02 4.35
C ASP A 7 3.58 3.07 3.68
N PHE A 8 3.19 3.62 2.52
CA PHE A 8 3.96 4.63 1.78
C PHE A 8 3.69 6.07 2.23
N CYS A 9 2.43 6.52 2.23
CA CYS A 9 2.06 7.90 2.55
C CYS A 9 1.37 8.05 3.92
N ASN A 10 1.22 6.96 4.66
CA ASN A 10 0.53 6.88 5.94
C ASN A 10 -0.95 7.36 5.91
N GLN A 11 -1.56 7.43 4.72
CA GLN A 11 -2.96 7.79 4.56
C GLN A 11 -3.89 6.67 5.01
N VAL A 12 -4.95 7.02 5.73
CA VAL A 12 -5.97 6.08 6.22
C VAL A 12 -6.84 5.57 5.08
N VAL A 13 -6.76 4.28 4.80
CA VAL A 13 -7.45 3.57 3.72
C VAL A 13 -8.38 2.49 4.27
N HIS A 14 -9.39 2.13 3.49
CA HIS A 14 -10.30 1.03 3.80
C HIS A 14 -9.85 -0.27 3.14
N PHE A 15 -10.24 -1.42 3.72
CA PHE A 15 -9.96 -2.75 3.15
C PHE A 15 -10.33 -2.89 1.67
N ASP A 16 -11.45 -2.28 1.26
CA ASP A 16 -11.95 -2.33 -0.11
C ASP A 16 -11.14 -1.47 -1.11
N ASN A 17 -10.35 -0.51 -0.61
CA ASN A 17 -9.54 0.35 -1.47
C ASN A 17 -8.43 -0.45 -2.13
N ARG A 18 -8.51 -0.62 -3.45
CA ARG A 18 -7.46 -1.25 -4.26
C ARG A 18 -6.27 -0.32 -4.54
N GLN A 19 -6.45 0.98 -4.38
CA GLN A 19 -5.45 2.01 -4.62
C GLN A 19 -5.56 3.09 -3.54
N CYS A 20 -4.44 3.67 -3.16
CA CYS A 20 -4.40 4.79 -2.23
C CYS A 20 -4.95 6.04 -2.91
N VAL A 21 -5.88 6.74 -2.27
CA VAL A 21 -6.48 7.96 -2.84
C VAL A 21 -5.54 9.17 -2.75
N SER A 22 -4.53 9.10 -1.88
CA SER A 22 -3.54 10.18 -1.72
C SER A 22 -2.33 10.03 -2.64
N CYS A 23 -1.70 8.84 -2.71
CA CYS A 23 -0.50 8.64 -3.51
C CYS A 23 -0.73 7.89 -4.83
N GLY A 24 -1.91 7.32 -5.05
CA GLY A 24 -2.24 6.59 -6.28
C GLY A 24 -1.60 5.19 -6.39
N HIS A 25 -0.74 4.79 -5.46
CA HIS A 25 -0.15 3.45 -5.46
C HIS A 25 -1.19 2.37 -5.25
N ARG A 26 -0.96 1.21 -5.86
CA ARG A 26 -1.80 0.03 -5.67
C ARG A 26 -1.60 -0.51 -4.26
N LEU A 27 -2.67 -0.98 -3.63
CA LEU A 27 -2.62 -1.50 -2.26
C LEU A 27 -2.66 -3.03 -2.30
N GLY A 28 -1.71 -3.65 -1.60
CA GLY A 28 -1.67 -5.07 -1.29
C GLY A 28 -2.02 -5.29 0.17
N PHE A 29 -2.98 -6.17 0.43
CA PHE A 29 -3.33 -6.56 1.80
C PHE A 29 -2.50 -7.77 2.22
N ASP A 30 -1.83 -7.66 3.35
CA ASP A 30 -1.12 -8.76 4.00
C ASP A 30 -2.01 -9.34 5.11
N PRO A 31 -2.48 -10.59 4.97
CA PRO A 31 -3.34 -11.23 5.97
C PRO A 31 -2.59 -11.67 7.23
N GLU A 32 -1.28 -11.88 7.17
CA GLU A 32 -0.48 -12.30 8.33
C GLU A 32 -0.22 -11.12 9.26
N LEU A 33 0.13 -9.96 8.68
CA LEU A 33 0.40 -8.72 9.41
C LEU A 33 -0.84 -7.85 9.60
N MET A 34 -1.96 -8.19 8.94
CA MET A 34 -3.15 -7.35 8.86
C MET A 34 -2.78 -5.89 8.49
N ALA A 35 -2.00 -5.74 7.42
CA ALA A 35 -1.46 -4.46 6.99
C ALA A 35 -1.72 -4.19 5.50
N MET A 36 -1.70 -2.91 5.11
CA MET A 36 -1.77 -2.50 3.70
C MET A 36 -0.44 -1.95 3.21
N TYR A 37 0.13 -2.62 2.22
CA TYR A 37 1.36 -2.22 1.57
C TYR A 37 1.07 -1.51 0.26
N ALA A 38 1.79 -0.42 0.03
CA ALA A 38 1.83 0.20 -1.29
C ALA A 38 2.70 -0.63 -2.22
N LEU A 39 2.19 -0.91 -3.41
CA LEU A 39 2.84 -1.68 -4.45
C LEU A 39 3.05 -0.80 -5.69
N GLU A 40 4.16 -1.05 -6.36
CA GLU A 40 4.49 -0.50 -7.67
C GLU A 40 4.83 -1.62 -8.65
N SER A 41 4.78 -1.31 -9.94
CA SER A 41 5.15 -2.26 -10.99
C SER A 41 6.66 -2.44 -11.02
N ALA A 42 7.14 -3.67 -10.83
CA ALA A 42 8.55 -4.02 -10.95
C ALA A 42 8.96 -4.35 -12.40
N GLY A 43 8.04 -4.22 -13.35
CA GLY A 43 8.21 -4.64 -14.74
C GLY A 43 7.41 -5.91 -15.06
N GLY A 44 6.76 -5.92 -16.22
CA GLY A 44 5.92 -7.03 -16.67
C GLY A 44 4.72 -7.28 -15.75
N THR A 45 4.60 -8.50 -15.23
CA THR A 45 3.56 -8.95 -14.29
C THR A 45 4.01 -8.95 -12.84
N GLN A 46 5.22 -8.47 -12.55
CA GLN A 46 5.76 -8.43 -11.18
C GLN A 46 5.39 -7.13 -10.48
N TRP A 47 5.05 -7.27 -9.20
CA TRP A 47 4.78 -6.18 -8.29
C TRP A 47 5.82 -6.20 -7.18
N GLN A 48 6.29 -5.03 -6.79
CA GLN A 48 7.20 -4.84 -5.66
C GLN A 48 6.60 -3.83 -4.69
N LEU A 49 7.09 -3.84 -3.44
CA LEU A 49 6.76 -2.79 -2.48
C LEU A 49 7.23 -1.45 -3.03
N ALA A 50 6.39 -0.41 -2.91
CA ALA A 50 6.67 0.92 -3.45
C ALA A 50 7.88 1.64 -2.81
N GLY A 51 8.55 0.98 -1.85
CA GLY A 51 9.60 1.54 -1.00
C GLY A 51 9.03 2.65 -0.11
N LYS A 52 9.32 2.67 1.19
CA LYS A 52 8.94 3.86 1.98
C LYS A 52 9.65 5.09 1.39
N PRO A 53 8.97 6.25 1.24
CA PRO A 53 9.64 7.49 0.87
C PRO A 53 10.54 7.89 2.05
N PHE A 54 11.77 7.37 2.03
CA PHE A 54 12.97 7.79 2.76
C PHE A 54 12.72 8.30 4.20
N GLU A 55 12.80 7.41 5.19
CA GLU A 55 13.13 7.83 6.56
C GLU A 55 14.60 8.30 6.53
N THR A 56 14.82 9.61 6.70
CA THR A 56 16.16 10.23 6.91
C THR A 56 16.61 10.00 8.34
#